data_AF-A0A916JGR1-F1
#
_entry.id   AF-A0A916JGR1-F1
#
_cell.length_a   1.000
_cell.length_b   1.000
_cell.length_c   1.000
_cell.angle_alpha   90.00
_cell.angle_beta   90.00
_cell.angle_gamma   90.00
#
_symmetry.space_group_name_H-M   'P 1'
#
loop_
_entity.id
_entity.type
_entity.pdbx_description
1 polymer ?
#
loop_
_entity_poly.entity_id
_entity_poly.type
_entity_poly.pdbx_seq_one_letter_code
_entity_poly.pdbx_strand_id
1 'polypeptide(L)'
;MKTTIQYLGIFLSGFTLLTSCRTVYAPNAVNVPLLQEKGEFKAAILTNNVQVSTAITQHFGVMVNGYLNTFTSDDKNFKNNGKGAELGLGYFGQTDHRIIYEAYGGAGLYHVKMKESNNTKVFDVDAVKYFVQPAVGWAGPFFEIAFSPRLSIVKYARPDITGYNADEQASNYFNIVDQKAYSFLEPTLILRGGYRFVKVQVQYGQSVKLSKNNINRDESVGSVGLIFDIANWYQTKK
;
A
#
# COMPACT_ATOMS: atom_id res chain seq x y z
N MET A 1 26.36 40.73 -3.01
CA MET A 1 25.01 40.73 -3.61
C MET A 1 25.01 39.73 -4.76
N LYS A 2 24.21 38.67 -4.63
CA LYS A 2 23.73 37.73 -5.66
C LYS A 2 24.76 37.03 -6.57
N THR A 3 24.94 35.72 -6.34
CA THR A 3 24.87 34.73 -7.42
C THR A 3 24.25 33.44 -6.89
N THR A 4 22.97 33.33 -7.19
CA THR A 4 22.00 32.32 -6.76
C THR A 4 22.12 31.05 -7.62
N ILE A 5 22.31 29.91 -6.97
CA ILE A 5 21.52 28.67 -7.10
C ILE A 5 20.89 28.45 -8.49
N GLN A 6 21.51 27.61 -9.32
CA GLN A 6 21.00 27.21 -10.64
C GLN A 6 21.07 25.69 -10.93
N TYR A 7 21.02 24.83 -9.89
CA TYR A 7 20.96 23.37 -10.09
C TYR A 7 19.90 22.69 -9.20
N LEU A 8 18.69 23.25 -9.16
CA LEU A 8 17.56 22.64 -8.46
C LEU A 8 16.29 22.78 -9.29
N GLY A 9 16.22 22.07 -10.43
CA GLY A 9 15.10 22.26 -11.34
C GLY A 9 14.85 21.15 -12.36
N ILE A 10 15.43 19.95 -12.19
CA ILE A 10 15.17 18.81 -13.09
C ILE A 10 15.15 17.52 -12.27
N PHE A 11 14.08 17.30 -11.48
CA PHE A 11 13.75 15.97 -10.96
C PHE A 11 12.23 15.76 -10.75
N LEU A 12 11.39 16.54 -11.43
CA LEU A 12 9.93 16.48 -11.24
C LEU A 12 9.17 16.40 -12.58
N SER A 13 9.75 15.73 -13.58
CA SER A 13 9.06 15.41 -14.82
C SER A 13 9.23 13.92 -15.13
N GLY A 14 8.17 13.15 -14.95
CA GLY A 14 8.10 11.77 -15.43
C GLY A 14 7.88 10.70 -14.37
N PHE A 15 6.93 10.90 -13.47
CA PHE A 15 6.26 9.77 -12.81
C PHE A 15 4.85 9.59 -13.41
N THR A 16 4.79 9.49 -14.73
CA THR A 16 3.57 9.08 -15.43
C THR A 16 3.45 7.57 -15.29
N LEU A 17 2.75 7.15 -14.25
CA LEU A 17 2.27 5.78 -14.07
C LEU A 17 1.43 5.41 -15.30
N LEU A 18 1.93 4.48 -16.11
CA LEU A 18 1.12 3.80 -17.12
C LEU A 18 0.13 2.90 -16.38
N THR A 19 -0.97 3.47 -15.89
CA THR A 19 -2.07 2.69 -15.31
C THR A 19 -2.80 2.02 -16.46
N SER A 20 -2.79 0.69 -16.49
CA SER A 20 -3.79 -0.04 -17.29
C SER A 20 -5.16 0.37 -16.78
N CYS A 21 -6.10 0.74 -17.66
CA CYS A 21 -7.43 1.12 -17.22
C CYS A 21 -8.14 -0.04 -16.50
N ARG A 22 -7.86 -1.30 -16.85
CA ARG A 22 -8.56 -2.49 -16.35
C ARG A 22 -7.78 -3.25 -15.27
N THR A 23 -7.28 -2.56 -14.27
CA THR A 23 -6.50 -3.15 -13.17
C THR A 23 -7.37 -3.95 -12.21
N VAL A 24 -7.11 -5.27 -12.11
CA VAL A 24 -7.73 -6.18 -11.15
C VAL A 24 -6.96 -6.16 -9.82
N TYR A 25 -5.62 -6.12 -9.88
CA TYR A 25 -4.77 -6.03 -8.69
C TYR A 25 -4.05 -4.68 -8.62
N ALA A 26 -4.33 -3.89 -7.58
CA ALA A 26 -3.55 -2.70 -7.25
C ALA A 26 -2.87 -2.89 -5.89
N PRO A 27 -1.54 -2.72 -5.80
CA PRO A 27 -0.84 -2.76 -4.52
C PRO A 27 -1.33 -1.62 -3.61
N ASN A 28 -1.63 -1.91 -2.35
CA ASN A 28 -2.01 -0.89 -1.36
C ASN A 28 -0.78 -0.30 -0.68
N ALA A 29 -0.97 0.84 0.00
CA ALA A 29 0.12 1.45 0.75
C ALA A 29 0.61 0.49 1.85
N VAL A 30 1.91 0.21 1.87
CA VAL A 30 2.58 -0.60 2.91
C VAL A 30 2.58 0.16 4.25
N ASN A 31 2.09 -0.47 5.32
CA ASN A 31 2.09 0.10 6.67
C ASN A 31 3.32 -0.39 7.42
N VAL A 32 4.32 0.48 7.60
CA VAL A 32 5.54 0.21 8.37
C VAL A 32 5.50 1.11 9.61
N PRO A 33 4.96 0.64 10.75
CA PRO A 33 4.75 1.49 11.91
C PRO A 33 6.05 2.09 12.45
N LEU A 34 7.12 1.31 12.58
CA LEU A 34 8.32 1.67 13.35
C LEU A 34 7.99 1.98 14.83
N LEU A 35 7.19 1.12 15.46
CA LEU A 35 6.89 1.24 16.90
C LEU A 35 8.16 1.02 17.72
N GLN A 36 8.29 1.73 18.84
CA GLN A 36 9.47 1.75 19.71
C GLN A 36 9.14 1.38 21.16
N GLU A 37 7.90 1.60 21.61
CA GLU A 37 7.52 1.36 23.00
C GLU A 37 6.08 0.89 23.17
N LYS A 38 5.82 0.15 24.26
CA LYS A 38 4.47 -0.25 24.64
C LYS A 38 3.54 0.96 24.78
N GLY A 39 2.36 0.85 24.17
CA GLY A 39 1.34 1.89 24.21
C GLY A 39 1.48 2.96 23.14
N GLU A 40 2.54 2.92 22.32
CA GLU A 40 2.66 3.79 21.15
C GLU A 40 1.53 3.54 20.17
N PHE A 41 0.98 4.62 19.62
CA PHE A 41 -0.11 4.61 18.66
C PHE A 41 0.24 5.45 17.45
N LYS A 42 0.13 4.86 16.27
CA LYS A 42 0.32 5.55 15.00
C LYS A 42 -0.92 5.45 14.13
N ALA A 43 -1.28 6.54 13.47
CA ALA A 43 -2.33 6.57 12.48
C ALA A 43 -1.85 7.35 11.25
N ALA A 44 -2.05 6.81 10.05
CA ALA A 44 -1.72 7.48 8.81
C ALA A 44 -2.94 7.62 7.92
N ILE A 45 -3.12 8.82 7.36
CA ILE A 45 -4.08 9.11 6.29
C ILE A 45 -3.26 9.40 5.05
N LEU A 46 -3.38 8.52 4.07
CA LEU A 46 -2.59 8.44 2.87
C LEU A 46 -3.51 8.51 1.65
N THR A 47 -2.97 8.80 0.47
CA THR A 47 -3.75 8.73 -0.78
C THR A 47 -4.45 7.37 -0.87
N ASN A 48 -5.80 7.37 -0.84
CA ASN A 48 -6.64 6.18 -0.95
C ASN A 48 -6.42 5.11 0.15
N ASN A 49 -5.72 5.44 1.24
CA ASN A 49 -5.35 4.49 2.29
C ASN A 49 -5.49 5.12 3.68
N VAL A 50 -5.94 4.34 4.66
CA VAL A 50 -5.92 4.68 6.09
C VAL A 50 -5.24 3.55 6.83
N GLN A 51 -4.33 3.86 7.75
CA GLN A 51 -3.55 2.87 8.48
C GLN A 51 -3.53 3.22 9.95
N VAL A 52 -3.67 2.24 10.83
CA VAL A 52 -3.63 2.41 12.28
C VAL A 52 -2.81 1.28 12.88
N SER A 53 -1.90 1.60 13.79
CA SER A 53 -0.99 0.64 14.40
C SER A 53 -0.78 0.97 15.86
N THR A 54 -0.64 -0.05 16.72
CA THR A 54 -0.36 0.18 18.14
C THR A 54 0.48 -0.94 18.74
N ALA A 55 1.35 -0.56 19.69
CA ALA A 55 2.20 -1.47 20.43
C ALA A 55 1.45 -2.01 21.66
N ILE A 56 1.06 -3.29 21.62
CA ILE A 56 0.39 -3.97 22.74
C ILE A 56 1.41 -4.29 23.86
N THR A 57 2.65 -4.59 23.48
CA THR A 57 3.76 -4.85 24.39
C THR A 57 5.02 -4.10 23.94
N GLN A 58 6.16 -4.32 24.60
CA GLN A 58 7.43 -3.73 24.18
C GLN A 58 7.97 -4.27 22.85
N HIS A 59 7.43 -5.39 22.38
CA HIS A 59 7.92 -6.05 21.16
C HIS A 59 6.80 -6.54 20.24
N PHE A 60 5.53 -6.41 20.62
CA PHE A 60 4.41 -6.88 19.82
C PHE A 60 3.47 -5.73 19.50
N GLY A 61 3.16 -5.60 18.21
CA GLY A 61 2.25 -4.61 17.69
C GLY A 61 1.13 -5.26 16.88
N VAL A 62 0.04 -4.52 16.73
CA VAL A 62 -1.05 -4.84 15.81
C VAL A 62 -1.24 -3.68 14.86
N MET A 63 -1.75 -3.97 13.67
CA MET A 63 -2.10 -2.96 12.68
C MET A 63 -3.38 -3.29 11.94
N VAL A 64 -4.07 -2.24 11.52
CA VAL A 64 -5.26 -2.29 10.67
C VAL A 64 -5.04 -1.34 9.51
N ASN A 65 -5.32 -1.81 8.29
CA ASN A 65 -5.24 -1.00 7.08
C ASN A 65 -6.60 -0.99 6.38
N GLY A 66 -6.98 0.17 5.86
CA GLY A 66 -8.13 0.35 4.98
C GLY A 66 -7.66 0.92 3.64
N TYR A 67 -8.24 0.42 2.56
CA TYR A 67 -7.95 0.82 1.19
C TYR A 67 -9.24 1.16 0.46
N LEU A 68 -9.26 2.31 -0.22
CA LEU A 68 -10.38 2.80 -1.02
C LEU A 68 -9.84 3.47 -2.28
N ASN A 69 -9.97 2.80 -3.42
CA ASN A 69 -9.58 3.33 -4.71
C ASN A 69 -10.81 3.49 -5.61
N THR A 70 -10.89 4.61 -6.29
CA THR A 70 -11.99 4.93 -7.20
C THR A 70 -11.39 5.64 -8.39
N PHE A 71 -11.45 4.99 -9.55
CA PHE A 71 -11.04 5.54 -10.82
C PHE A 71 -12.27 5.69 -11.72
N THR A 72 -12.39 6.83 -12.38
CA THR A 72 -13.41 7.09 -13.39
C THR A 72 -12.73 7.76 -14.57
N SER A 73 -12.88 7.19 -15.76
CA SER A 73 -12.36 7.75 -17.02
C SER A 73 -13.00 9.10 -17.32
N ASP A 74 -12.30 9.96 -18.07
CA ASP A 74 -12.76 11.31 -18.44
C ASP A 74 -14.10 11.29 -19.20
N ASP A 75 -14.28 10.28 -20.05
CA ASP A 75 -15.52 10.04 -20.78
C ASP A 75 -16.64 9.42 -19.92
N LYS A 76 -16.36 9.15 -18.64
CA LYS A 76 -17.25 8.52 -17.64
C LYS A 76 -17.78 7.14 -18.03
N ASN A 77 -17.29 6.56 -19.12
CA ASN A 77 -17.74 5.27 -19.63
C ASN A 77 -17.08 4.11 -18.91
N PHE A 78 -15.95 4.34 -18.23
CA PHE A 78 -15.20 3.35 -17.47
C PHE A 78 -15.06 3.78 -16.00
N LYS A 79 -15.37 2.86 -15.08
CA LYS A 79 -15.20 3.03 -13.64
C LYS A 79 -14.56 1.79 -13.03
N ASN A 80 -13.55 1.98 -12.20
CA ASN A 80 -12.90 0.91 -11.46
C ASN A 80 -12.83 1.28 -9.98
N ASN A 81 -13.55 0.52 -9.16
CA ASN A 81 -13.64 0.71 -7.72
C ASN A 81 -12.98 -0.47 -7.01
N GLY A 82 -12.00 -0.19 -6.17
CA GLY A 82 -11.37 -1.17 -5.30
C GLY A 82 -11.55 -0.75 -3.85
N LYS A 83 -11.90 -1.70 -2.97
CA LYS A 83 -11.89 -1.47 -1.53
C LYS A 83 -11.34 -2.68 -0.81
N GLY A 84 -10.76 -2.46 0.36
CA GLY A 84 -10.31 -3.57 1.20
C GLY A 84 -9.95 -3.14 2.61
N ALA A 85 -9.81 -4.13 3.47
CA ALA A 85 -9.34 -3.97 4.83
C ALA A 85 -8.39 -5.12 5.18
N GLU A 86 -7.33 -4.81 5.91
CA GLU A 86 -6.33 -5.76 6.39
C GLU A 86 -6.17 -5.65 7.90
N LEU A 87 -5.91 -6.78 8.54
CA LEU A 87 -5.50 -6.89 9.93
C LEU A 87 -4.15 -7.60 9.98
N GLY A 88 -3.23 -7.07 10.77
CA GLY A 88 -1.90 -7.64 10.96
C GLY A 88 -1.45 -7.60 12.41
N LEU A 89 -0.55 -8.51 12.73
CA LEU A 89 0.16 -8.58 14.00
C LEU A 89 1.64 -8.83 13.72
N GLY A 90 2.49 -8.35 14.59
CA GLY A 90 3.92 -8.40 14.31
C GLY A 90 4.79 -8.21 15.53
N TYR A 91 6.06 -8.50 15.31
CA TYR A 91 7.13 -8.31 16.26
C TYR A 91 7.97 -7.10 15.85
N PHE A 92 8.40 -6.29 16.81
CA PHE A 92 9.32 -5.18 16.58
C PHE A 92 10.39 -5.12 17.67
N GLY A 93 11.53 -4.53 17.32
CA GLY A 93 12.61 -4.24 18.25
C GLY A 93 13.42 -3.05 17.76
N GLN A 94 14.24 -2.51 18.65
CA GLN A 94 15.06 -1.34 18.39
C GLN A 94 16.49 -1.55 18.87
N THR A 95 17.43 -0.89 18.20
CA THR A 95 18.82 -0.78 18.65
C THR A 95 19.07 0.57 19.31
N ASP A 96 20.21 0.72 19.99
CA ASP A 96 20.61 1.99 20.62
C ASP A 96 20.77 3.15 19.63
N HIS A 97 20.91 2.85 18.33
CA HIS A 97 21.10 3.84 17.26
C HIS A 97 19.78 4.23 16.57
N ARG A 98 18.63 3.99 17.23
CA ARG A 98 17.27 4.27 16.69
C ARG A 98 16.97 3.56 15.38
N ILE A 99 17.59 2.40 15.17
CA ILE A 99 17.22 1.48 14.09
C ILE A 99 16.14 0.56 14.65
N ILE A 100 14.98 0.58 14.01
CA ILE A 100 13.85 -0.29 14.31
C ILE A 100 13.83 -1.39 13.26
N TYR A 101 13.73 -2.63 13.71
CA TYR A 101 13.44 -3.79 12.87
C TYR A 101 12.10 -4.35 13.27
N GLU A 102 11.27 -4.68 12.29
CA GLU A 102 9.93 -5.20 12.54
C GLU A 102 9.54 -6.22 11.48
N ALA A 103 8.66 -7.14 11.86
CA ALA A 103 8.09 -8.11 10.95
C ALA A 103 6.62 -8.32 11.30
N TYR A 104 5.75 -7.99 10.36
CA TYR A 104 4.31 -8.17 10.50
C TYR A 104 3.79 -9.21 9.52
N GLY A 105 2.81 -9.98 9.95
CA GLY A 105 2.02 -10.85 9.09
C GLY A 105 0.54 -10.57 9.27
N GLY A 106 -0.25 -10.83 8.25
CA GLY A 106 -1.68 -10.55 8.31
C GLY A 106 -2.48 -11.07 7.14
N ALA A 107 -3.76 -10.76 7.19
CA ALA A 107 -4.74 -11.10 6.17
C ALA A 107 -5.70 -9.95 5.95
N GLY A 108 -6.31 -9.90 4.77
CA GLY A 108 -7.30 -8.89 4.44
C GLY A 108 -8.28 -9.36 3.39
N LEU A 109 -9.42 -8.67 3.37
CA LEU A 109 -10.51 -8.87 2.44
C LEU A 109 -10.57 -7.68 1.48
N TYR A 110 -10.75 -7.99 0.21
CA TYR A 110 -10.75 -7.05 -0.88
C TYR A 110 -11.94 -7.29 -1.79
N HIS A 111 -12.40 -6.22 -2.42
CA HIS A 111 -13.49 -6.23 -3.37
C HIS A 111 -13.13 -5.29 -4.52
N VAL A 112 -13.26 -5.78 -5.75
CA VAL A 112 -12.96 -5.03 -6.97
C VAL A 112 -14.18 -5.08 -7.87
N LYS A 113 -14.62 -3.90 -8.31
CA LYS A 113 -15.77 -3.73 -9.18
C LYS A 113 -15.44 -2.79 -10.32
N MET A 114 -15.51 -3.30 -11.54
CA MET A 114 -15.36 -2.53 -12.77
C MET A 114 -16.70 -2.41 -13.48
N LYS A 115 -16.97 -1.24 -14.02
CA LYS A 115 -18.13 -0.96 -14.87
C LYS A 115 -17.68 -0.26 -16.13
N GLU A 116 -18.09 -0.77 -17.29
CA GLU A 116 -17.79 -0.18 -18.59
C GLU A 116 -19.03 0.02 -19.45
N SER A 117 -18.90 0.82 -20.52
CA SER A 117 -19.91 1.00 -21.56
C SER A 117 -21.28 1.37 -20.96
N ASN A 118 -21.34 2.48 -20.21
CA ASN A 118 -22.55 2.92 -19.49
C ASN A 118 -23.15 1.87 -18.53
N ASN A 119 -22.29 1.10 -17.85
CA ASN A 119 -22.65 0.02 -16.92
C ASN A 119 -23.26 -1.24 -17.56
N THR A 120 -23.17 -1.40 -18.88
CA THR A 120 -23.60 -2.65 -19.54
C THR A 120 -22.59 -3.79 -19.36
N LYS A 121 -21.32 -3.45 -19.12
CA LYS A 121 -20.27 -4.40 -18.79
C LYS A 121 -19.90 -4.28 -17.32
N VAL A 122 -19.91 -5.39 -16.61
CA VAL A 122 -19.61 -5.43 -15.17
C VAL A 122 -18.68 -6.60 -14.88
N PHE A 123 -17.62 -6.31 -14.13
CA PHE A 123 -16.75 -7.30 -13.51
C PHE A 123 -16.77 -7.04 -12.00
N ASP A 124 -17.16 -8.02 -11.21
CA ASP A 124 -17.31 -7.89 -9.76
C ASP A 124 -16.69 -9.12 -9.09
N VAL A 125 -15.72 -8.90 -8.19
CA VAL A 125 -14.99 -10.00 -7.56
C VAL A 125 -14.51 -9.65 -6.17
N ASP A 126 -14.63 -10.63 -5.27
CA ASP A 126 -14.01 -10.60 -3.95
C ASP A 126 -12.66 -11.31 -3.95
N ALA A 127 -11.77 -10.90 -3.06
CA ALA A 127 -10.46 -11.52 -2.88
C ALA A 127 -10.04 -11.56 -1.41
N VAL A 128 -9.28 -12.59 -1.08
CA VAL A 128 -8.53 -12.66 0.18
C VAL A 128 -7.05 -12.47 -0.12
N LYS A 129 -6.39 -11.65 0.69
CA LYS A 129 -4.94 -11.43 0.62
C LYS A 129 -4.29 -11.77 1.94
N TYR A 130 -3.19 -12.50 1.89
CA TYR A 130 -2.28 -12.74 3.00
C TYR A 130 -0.98 -11.99 2.74
N PHE A 131 -0.33 -11.51 3.79
CA PHE A 131 0.97 -10.85 3.64
C PHE A 131 1.92 -11.17 4.79
N VAL A 132 3.21 -11.10 4.47
CA VAL A 132 4.31 -11.05 5.44
C VAL A 132 5.20 -9.89 5.03
N GLN A 133 5.59 -9.07 6.00
CA GLN A 133 6.19 -7.79 5.77
C GLN A 133 7.30 -7.55 6.80
N PRO A 134 8.53 -8.01 6.52
CA PRO A 134 9.69 -7.53 7.24
C PRO A 134 9.95 -6.06 6.86
N ALA A 135 10.49 -5.30 7.80
CA ALA A 135 10.92 -3.94 7.57
C ALA A 135 12.10 -3.59 8.48
N VAL A 136 12.92 -2.67 7.99
CA VAL A 136 13.95 -2.01 8.77
C VAL A 136 13.85 -0.52 8.50
N GLY A 137 14.00 0.27 9.55
CA GLY A 137 13.97 1.71 9.41
C GLY A 137 14.76 2.40 10.52
N TRP A 138 15.04 3.68 10.29
CA TRP A 138 15.54 4.58 11.30
C TRP A 138 14.42 5.55 11.67
N ALA A 139 14.14 5.71 12.97
CA ALA A 139 13.08 6.60 13.44
C ALA A 139 13.64 7.68 14.37
N GLY A 140 13.45 8.94 13.99
CA GLY A 140 13.84 10.10 14.77
C GLY A 140 12.67 11.04 15.06
N PRO A 141 12.91 12.07 15.88
CA PRO A 141 11.88 13.06 16.21
C PRO A 141 11.44 13.91 15.01
N PHE A 142 12.30 14.06 14.00
CA PHE A 142 12.03 14.92 12.83
C PHE A 142 11.89 14.15 11.52
N PHE A 143 12.64 13.05 11.38
CA PHE A 143 12.71 12.28 10.16
C PHE A 143 12.61 10.79 10.47
N GLU A 144 12.02 10.04 9.55
CA GLU A 144 12.09 8.58 9.55
C GLU A 144 12.32 8.10 8.12
N ILE A 145 13.05 7.01 7.99
CA ILE A 145 13.26 6.31 6.72
C ILE A 145 13.08 4.83 6.97
N ALA A 146 12.35 4.16 6.11
CA ALA A 146 12.19 2.71 6.21
C ALA A 146 12.14 2.05 4.85
N PHE A 147 12.55 0.79 4.85
CA PHE A 147 12.47 -0.11 3.72
C PHE A 147 11.74 -1.38 4.14
N SER A 148 10.82 -1.84 3.29
CA SER A 148 10.07 -3.07 3.52
C SER A 148 9.85 -3.84 2.22
N PRO A 149 10.36 -5.08 2.11
CA PRO A 149 10.00 -6.00 1.04
C PRO A 149 8.81 -6.86 1.47
N ARG A 150 7.60 -6.34 1.24
CA ARG A 150 6.37 -7.07 1.57
C ARG A 150 6.16 -8.24 0.60
N LEU A 151 5.86 -9.43 1.11
CA LEU A 151 5.38 -10.55 0.32
C LEU A 151 3.86 -10.64 0.47
N SER A 152 3.13 -10.66 -0.65
CA SER A 152 1.67 -10.76 -0.67
C SER A 152 1.21 -11.95 -1.50
N ILE A 153 0.18 -12.65 -1.04
CA ILE A 153 -0.50 -13.73 -1.78
C ILE A 153 -1.99 -13.41 -1.83
N VAL A 154 -2.55 -13.31 -3.03
CA VAL A 154 -3.96 -12.98 -3.27
C VAL A 154 -4.66 -14.13 -3.95
N LYS A 155 -5.86 -14.46 -3.49
CA LYS A 155 -6.76 -15.41 -4.13
C LYS A 155 -8.11 -14.75 -4.36
N TYR A 156 -8.56 -14.75 -5.61
CA TYR A 156 -9.86 -14.24 -5.99
C TYR A 156 -10.91 -15.34 -5.91
N ALA A 157 -12.12 -14.95 -5.50
CA ALA A 157 -13.32 -15.74 -5.68
C ALA A 157 -13.71 -15.76 -7.17
N ARG A 158 -14.72 -16.57 -7.52
CA ARG A 158 -15.27 -16.56 -8.88
C ARG A 158 -15.87 -15.18 -9.17
N PRO A 159 -15.42 -14.49 -10.22
CA PRO A 159 -15.97 -13.19 -10.58
C PRO A 159 -17.40 -13.33 -11.15
N ASP A 160 -18.25 -12.34 -10.87
CA ASP A 160 -19.46 -12.10 -11.64
C ASP A 160 -19.10 -11.22 -12.84
N ILE A 161 -19.32 -11.77 -14.05
CA ILE A 161 -18.96 -11.14 -15.31
C ILE A 161 -20.22 -11.01 -16.16
N THR A 162 -20.64 -9.77 -16.40
CA THR A 162 -21.80 -9.45 -17.24
C THR A 162 -21.38 -8.57 -18.41
N GLY A 163 -21.90 -8.86 -19.62
CA GLY A 163 -21.73 -8.02 -20.81
C GLY A 163 -20.39 -8.15 -21.55
N TYR A 164 -19.42 -8.88 -21.02
CA TYR A 164 -18.16 -9.19 -21.70
C TYR A 164 -18.27 -10.45 -22.55
N ASN A 165 -17.84 -10.37 -23.81
CA ASN A 165 -17.74 -11.56 -24.66
C ASN A 165 -16.51 -12.43 -24.29
N ALA A 166 -16.41 -13.63 -24.85
CA ALA A 166 -15.35 -14.59 -24.50
C ALA A 166 -13.94 -14.05 -24.81
N ASP A 167 -13.76 -13.35 -25.93
CA ASP A 167 -12.47 -12.77 -26.34
C ASP A 167 -12.04 -11.66 -25.39
N GLU A 168 -12.98 -10.80 -24.97
CA GLU A 168 -12.74 -9.73 -23.99
C GLU A 168 -12.38 -10.28 -22.61
N GLN A 169 -13.03 -11.35 -22.19
CA GLN A 169 -12.70 -12.01 -20.93
C GLN A 169 -11.30 -12.61 -20.97
N ALA A 170 -10.94 -13.26 -22.09
CA ALA A 170 -9.61 -13.83 -22.28
C ALA A 170 -8.52 -12.76 -22.37
N SER A 171 -8.76 -11.65 -23.08
CA SER A 171 -7.79 -10.57 -23.23
C SER A 171 -7.49 -9.83 -21.91
N ASN A 172 -8.49 -9.76 -21.02
CA ASN A 172 -8.36 -9.13 -19.70
C ASN A 172 -8.06 -10.14 -18.57
N TYR A 173 -7.90 -11.42 -18.90
CA TYR A 173 -7.67 -12.52 -17.96
C TYR A 173 -8.79 -12.71 -16.92
N PHE A 174 -10.00 -12.19 -17.18
CA PHE A 174 -11.13 -12.28 -16.25
C PHE A 174 -11.62 -13.72 -16.05
N ASN A 175 -11.54 -14.54 -17.10
CA ASN A 175 -11.93 -15.95 -17.09
C ASN A 175 -10.97 -16.87 -16.31
N ILE A 176 -9.78 -16.38 -15.94
CA ILE A 176 -8.75 -17.18 -15.24
C ILE A 176 -8.38 -16.63 -13.86
N VAL A 177 -8.98 -15.51 -13.43
CA VAL A 177 -8.61 -14.80 -12.20
C VAL A 177 -8.82 -15.63 -10.93
N ASP A 178 -9.83 -16.51 -10.91
CA ASP A 178 -10.20 -17.32 -9.76
C ASP A 178 -9.48 -18.69 -9.75
N GLN A 179 -8.76 -19.05 -10.81
CA GLN A 179 -8.18 -20.38 -10.95
C GLN A 179 -7.00 -20.63 -10.00
N LYS A 180 -6.15 -19.63 -9.77
CA LYS A 180 -4.93 -19.78 -8.95
C LYS A 180 -4.71 -18.57 -8.04
N ALA A 181 -3.85 -18.73 -7.05
CA ALA A 181 -3.38 -17.61 -6.25
C ALA A 181 -2.27 -16.85 -6.99
N TYR A 182 -2.18 -15.55 -6.72
CA TYR A 182 -1.17 -14.66 -7.26
C TYR A 182 -0.25 -14.20 -6.13
N SER A 183 1.06 -14.37 -6.31
CA SER A 183 2.06 -13.92 -5.36
C SER A 183 2.84 -12.72 -5.89
N PHE A 184 3.15 -11.79 -5.00
CA PHE A 184 3.83 -10.53 -5.29
C PHE A 184 4.91 -10.24 -4.26
N LEU A 185 6.06 -9.74 -4.73
CA LEU A 185 7.07 -9.10 -3.91
C LEU A 185 6.96 -7.59 -4.08
N GLU A 186 6.78 -6.87 -2.99
CA GLU A 186 6.40 -5.47 -2.96
C GLU A 186 7.44 -4.62 -2.20
N PRO A 187 8.64 -4.42 -2.77
CA PRO A 187 9.67 -3.60 -2.12
C PRO A 187 9.23 -2.14 -2.10
N THR A 188 9.24 -1.55 -0.91
CA THR A 188 8.73 -0.19 -0.67
C THR A 188 9.72 0.61 0.16
N LEU A 189 10.01 1.82 -0.30
CA LEU A 189 10.75 2.84 0.43
C LEU A 189 9.76 3.86 1.01
N ILE A 190 9.96 4.22 2.27
CA ILE A 190 9.11 5.15 3.00
C ILE A 190 9.99 6.23 3.60
N LEU A 191 9.58 7.48 3.40
CA LEU A 191 10.21 8.67 3.95
C LEU A 191 9.16 9.43 4.75
N ARG A 192 9.51 9.83 5.97
CA ARG A 192 8.67 10.69 6.81
C ARG A 192 9.47 11.89 7.26
N GLY A 193 8.87 13.07 7.17
CA GLY A 193 9.47 14.32 7.64
C GLY A 193 8.44 15.20 8.34
N GLY A 194 8.81 15.78 9.48
CA GLY A 194 7.94 16.64 10.25
C GLY A 194 8.44 16.89 11.66
N TYR A 195 7.53 17.00 12.61
CA TYR A 195 7.87 17.28 14.01
C TYR A 195 7.07 16.40 14.95
N ARG A 196 7.78 15.52 15.66
CA ARG A 196 7.25 14.65 16.71
C ARG A 196 5.98 13.92 16.27
N PHE A 197 4.84 14.38 16.77
CA PHE A 197 3.53 13.75 16.66
C PHE A 197 2.85 13.90 15.30
N VAL A 198 3.35 14.76 14.39
CA VAL A 198 2.87 14.82 13.00
C VAL A 198 4.04 14.84 12.03
N LYS A 199 3.98 13.95 11.04
CA LYS A 199 4.93 13.91 9.91
C LYS A 199 4.18 13.77 8.61
N VAL A 200 4.73 14.33 7.54
CA VAL A 200 4.34 14.01 6.17
C VAL A 200 5.01 12.71 5.80
N GLN A 201 4.24 11.75 5.29
CA GLN A 201 4.75 10.48 4.76
C GLN A 201 4.69 10.51 3.24
N VAL A 202 5.80 10.13 2.61
CA VAL A 202 5.87 9.79 1.18
C VAL A 202 6.39 8.37 1.08
N GLN A 203 5.75 7.56 0.26
CA GLN A 203 6.22 6.22 -0.02
C GLN A 203 6.10 5.87 -1.48
N TYR A 204 7.01 5.01 -1.91
CA TYR A 204 7.04 4.46 -3.24
C TYR A 204 7.39 2.98 -3.17
N GLY A 205 6.53 2.16 -3.77
CA GLY A 205 6.69 0.71 -3.83
C GLY A 205 6.50 0.19 -5.24
N GLN A 206 7.24 -0.87 -5.56
CA GLN A 206 7.05 -1.67 -6.77
C GLN A 206 6.24 -2.91 -6.41
N SER A 207 5.53 -3.51 -7.37
CA SER A 207 4.87 -4.80 -7.22
C SER A 207 5.43 -5.74 -8.28
N VAL A 208 6.21 -6.73 -7.86
CA VAL A 208 6.83 -7.72 -8.73
C VAL A 208 6.03 -9.02 -8.62
N LYS A 209 5.34 -9.40 -9.69
CA LYS A 209 4.59 -10.65 -9.73
C LYS A 209 5.55 -11.84 -9.74
N LEU A 210 5.42 -12.72 -8.76
CA LEU A 210 6.22 -13.95 -8.64
C LEU A 210 5.51 -15.16 -9.28
N SER A 211 4.18 -15.13 -9.33
CA SER A 211 3.37 -16.18 -9.95
C SER A 211 3.38 -16.11 -11.49
N LYS A 212 3.27 -17.27 -12.16
CA LYS A 212 3.29 -17.36 -13.64
C LYS A 212 1.98 -16.93 -14.31
N ASN A 213 0.85 -16.91 -13.59
CA ASN A 213 -0.46 -16.66 -14.20
C ASN A 213 -0.63 -15.18 -14.53
N ASN A 214 -1.37 -14.89 -15.59
CA ASN A 214 -1.64 -13.51 -15.99
C ASN A 214 -2.79 -12.91 -15.19
N ILE A 215 -2.67 -11.61 -14.96
CA ILE A 215 -3.64 -10.77 -14.27
C ILE A 215 -3.33 -9.32 -14.65
N ASN A 216 -4.37 -8.54 -14.90
CA ASN A 216 -4.21 -7.10 -15.07
C ASN A 216 -3.91 -6.47 -13.71
N ARG A 217 -2.79 -5.76 -13.61
CA ARG A 217 -2.27 -5.25 -12.35
C ARG A 217 -1.62 -3.90 -12.54
N ASP A 218 -1.56 -3.13 -11.46
CA ASP A 218 -0.63 -2.02 -11.34
C ASP A 218 0.73 -2.55 -10.88
N GLU A 219 1.80 -1.96 -11.43
CA GLU A 219 3.16 -2.41 -11.17
C GLU A 219 3.83 -1.64 -10.04
N SER A 220 3.20 -0.58 -9.55
CA SER A 220 3.75 0.24 -8.47
C SER A 220 2.66 0.97 -7.69
N VAL A 221 3.02 1.44 -6.50
CA VAL A 221 2.19 2.29 -5.66
C VAL A 221 3.02 3.49 -5.20
N GLY A 222 2.51 4.69 -5.48
CA GLY A 222 2.97 5.93 -4.87
C GLY A 222 1.92 6.44 -3.90
N SER A 223 2.33 6.91 -2.73
CA SER A 223 1.39 7.48 -1.77
C SER A 223 2.03 8.62 -0.99
N VAL A 224 1.23 9.65 -0.72
CA VAL A 224 1.57 10.79 0.12
C VAL A 224 0.48 10.99 1.16
N GLY A 225 0.83 11.48 2.35
CA GLY A 225 -0.15 11.84 3.34
C GLY A 225 0.45 12.24 4.67
N LEU A 226 -0.35 12.18 5.72
CA LEU A 226 0.04 12.54 7.07
C LEU A 226 0.06 11.30 7.95
N ILE A 227 1.07 11.21 8.81
CA ILE A 227 1.14 10.24 9.89
C ILE A 227 1.17 10.98 11.23
N PHE A 228 0.35 10.49 12.15
CA PHE A 228 0.24 10.94 13.52
C PHE A 228 0.86 9.89 14.43
N ASP A 229 1.64 10.34 15.40
CA ASP A 229 2.37 9.46 16.30
C ASP A 229 2.26 9.92 17.75
N ILE A 230 1.55 9.14 18.55
CA ILE A 230 1.35 9.38 19.97
C ILE A 230 2.29 8.45 20.73
N ALA A 231 3.38 9.02 21.22
CA ALA A 231 4.42 8.30 21.92
C ALA A 231 5.05 9.13 23.06
N ASN A 232 5.44 8.46 24.14
CA ASN A 232 6.16 9.00 25.27
C ASN A 232 7.66 9.17 24.98
N TRP A 233 8.24 8.38 24.06
CA TRP A 233 9.66 8.47 23.72
C TRP A 233 10.08 9.84 23.16
N TYR A 234 9.13 10.68 22.71
CA TYR A 234 9.38 12.08 22.35
C TYR A 234 9.80 12.97 23.53
N GLN A 235 9.50 12.55 24.76
CA GLN A 235 9.78 13.30 25.98
C GLN A 235 11.16 12.94 26.57
N THR A 236 11.66 11.74 26.26
CA THR A 236 12.99 11.28 26.69
C THR A 236 14.07 11.93 25.84
N LYS A 237 14.85 12.83 26.45
CA LYS A 237 16.10 13.34 25.87
C LYS A 237 17.14 12.20 25.85
N LYS A 238 17.16 11.40 24.79
CA LYS A 238 18.33 10.60 24.40
C LYS A 238 19.14 11.37 23.37
#